data_AF-A0A1Q6Q5L5-F1
#
_entry.id   AF-A0A1Q6Q5L5-F1
#
_cell.length_a   1.000
_cell.length_b   1.000
_cell.length_c   1.000
_cell.angle_alpha   90.00
_cell.angle_beta   90.00
_cell.angle_gamma   90.00
#
_symmetry.space_group_name_H-M   'P 1'
#
loop_
_entity.id
_entity.type
_entity.pdbx_description
1 polymer ?
#
loop_
_entity_poly.entity_id
_entity_poly.type
_entity_poly.pdbx_seq_one_letter_code
_entity_poly.pdbx_strand_id
1 'polypeptide(L)'
;IGGAVCALVAAILGAGLGVQLAVFLVVSAALLAFACPAARKKWAKKPERMNTDRLVGETAMVTEPIDACADTGAVRVSGVLWTAKCATGERIEKGRHVTIERVEGAKLYVKPAEMPCEKA
;
A
#
# COMPACT_ATOMS: atom_id res chain seq x y z
N ILE A 1 -34.71 -1.60 -5.93
CA ILE A 1 -36.12 -1.17 -5.75
C ILE A 1 -36.35 0.24 -6.30
N GLY A 2 -35.49 1.23 -6.02
CA GLY A 2 -35.65 2.60 -6.55
C GLY A 2 -35.72 2.74 -8.08
N GLY A 3 -34.99 1.92 -8.85
CA GLY A 3 -35.00 2.01 -10.32
C GLY A 3 -36.33 1.61 -10.99
N ALA A 4 -37.09 0.70 -10.39
CA ALA A 4 -38.38 0.24 -10.93
C ALA A 4 -39.47 1.31 -10.79
N VAL A 5 -39.43 2.10 -9.71
CA VAL A 5 -40.38 3.20 -9.48
C VAL A 5 -40.10 4.35 -10.45
N CYS A 6 -38.83 4.66 -10.74
CA CYS A 6 -38.47 5.67 -11.74
C CYS A 6 -38.89 5.29 -13.17
N ALA A 7 -38.75 4.01 -13.55
CA ALA A 7 -39.19 3.52 -14.85
C ALA A 7 -40.72 3.57 -14.98
N LEU A 8 -41.46 3.26 -13.90
CA LEU A 8 -42.91 3.38 -13.87
C LEU A 8 -43.34 4.84 -14.07
N VAL A 9 -42.76 5.80 -13.33
CA VAL A 9 -43.04 7.24 -13.45
C VAL A 9 -42.71 7.79 -14.85
N ALA A 10 -41.59 7.36 -15.45
CA ALA A 10 -41.23 7.74 -16.82
C ALA A 10 -42.21 7.20 -17.87
N ALA A 11 -42.75 6.00 -17.66
CA ALA A 11 -43.73 5.38 -18.55
C ALA A 11 -45.11 6.06 -18.51
N ILE A 12 -45.52 6.68 -17.38
CA ILE A 12 -46.83 7.36 -17.25
C ILE A 12 -46.85 8.76 -17.89
N LEU A 13 -45.68 9.36 -18.16
CA LEU A 13 -45.57 10.78 -18.51
C LEU A 13 -45.25 11.08 -19.98
N GLY A 14 -44.99 10.07 -20.84
CA GLY A 14 -44.91 10.27 -22.30
C GLY A 14 -43.95 11.39 -22.74
N ALA A 15 -42.90 11.64 -21.96
CA ALA A 15 -42.17 12.89 -22.06
C ALA A 15 -41.03 12.76 -23.08
N GLY A 16 -41.03 13.65 -24.08
CA GLY A 16 -40.07 13.63 -25.19
C GLY A 16 -38.60 13.63 -24.75
N LEU A 17 -37.71 13.40 -25.72
CA LEU A 17 -36.27 13.13 -25.54
C LEU A 17 -35.57 14.08 -24.54
N GLY A 18 -35.98 15.35 -24.46
CA GLY A 18 -35.46 16.33 -23.49
C GLY A 18 -35.75 16.01 -22.01
N VAL A 19 -36.93 15.48 -21.69
CA VAL A 19 -37.28 15.11 -20.30
C VAL A 19 -36.56 13.83 -19.89
N GLN A 20 -36.41 12.87 -20.83
CA GLN A 20 -35.63 11.66 -20.58
C GLN A 20 -34.16 11.99 -20.29
N LEU A 21 -33.56 12.94 -21.02
CA LEU A 21 -32.20 13.43 -20.76
C LEU A 21 -32.09 14.15 -19.41
N ALA A 22 -33.06 14.99 -19.06
CA ALA A 22 -33.07 15.68 -17.77
C ALA A 22 -33.13 14.69 -16.59
N VAL A 23 -34.02 13.70 -16.66
CA VAL A 23 -34.12 12.65 -15.63
C VAL A 23 -32.84 11.82 -15.56
N PHE A 24 -32.27 11.45 -16.71
CA PHE A 24 -31.00 10.72 -16.77
C PHE A 24 -29.86 11.49 -16.09
N LEU A 25 -29.73 12.79 -16.37
CA LEU A 25 -28.70 13.65 -15.75
C LEU A 25 -28.91 13.77 -14.25
N VAL A 26 -30.16 13.99 -13.78
CA VAL A 26 -30.47 14.10 -12.34
C VAL A 26 -30.16 12.80 -11.62
N VAL A 27 -30.59 11.65 -12.16
CA VAL A 27 -30.32 10.34 -11.55
C VAL A 27 -28.83 10.03 -11.56
N SER A 28 -28.12 10.31 -12.65
CA SER A 28 -26.68 10.11 -12.75
C SER A 28 -25.91 10.99 -11.78
N ALA A 29 -26.27 12.28 -11.68
CA ALA A 29 -25.65 13.21 -10.74
C ALA A 29 -25.90 12.80 -9.29
N ALA A 30 -27.12 12.37 -8.95
CA ALA A 30 -27.43 11.83 -7.62
C ALA A 30 -26.59 10.57 -7.34
N LEU A 31 -26.56 9.62 -8.28
CA LEU A 31 -25.77 8.40 -8.13
C LEU A 31 -24.29 8.71 -7.93
N LEU A 32 -23.73 9.66 -8.69
CA LEU A 32 -22.33 10.08 -8.55
C LEU A 32 -22.10 10.81 -7.22
N ALA A 33 -23.02 11.68 -6.78
CA ALA A 33 -22.92 12.38 -5.51
C ALA A 33 -22.95 11.43 -4.31
N PHE A 34 -23.65 10.29 -4.40
CA PHE A 34 -23.66 9.25 -3.35
C PHE A 34 -22.55 8.20 -3.54
N ALA A 35 -22.19 7.85 -4.77
CA ALA A 35 -21.15 6.87 -5.09
C ALA A 35 -19.74 7.44 -4.90
N CYS A 36 -19.49 8.72 -5.22
CA CYS A 36 -18.20 9.38 -5.01
C CYS A 36 -17.74 9.38 -3.54
N PRO A 37 -18.54 9.76 -2.52
CA PRO A 37 -18.11 9.70 -1.14
C PRO A 37 -17.92 8.26 -0.65
N ALA A 38 -18.72 7.31 -1.13
CA ALA A 38 -18.56 5.90 -0.81
C ALA A 38 -17.29 5.29 -1.44
N ALA A 39 -16.98 5.65 -2.70
CA ALA A 39 -15.78 5.25 -3.41
C ALA A 39 -14.54 5.92 -2.81
N ARG A 40 -14.56 7.23 -2.55
CA ARG A 40 -13.45 7.93 -1.86
C ARG A 40 -13.18 7.34 -0.49
N LYS A 41 -14.21 6.96 0.29
CA LYS A 41 -14.03 6.31 1.60
C LYS A 41 -13.45 4.89 1.49
N LYS A 42 -13.72 4.18 0.38
CA LYS A 42 -13.14 2.86 0.09
C LYS A 42 -11.71 2.95 -0.50
N TRP A 43 -11.41 3.98 -1.27
CA TRP A 43 -10.11 4.21 -1.91
C TRP A 43 -9.13 4.97 -1.00
N ALA A 44 -9.65 5.67 0.02
CA ALA A 44 -8.85 6.24 1.11
C ALA A 44 -8.46 5.19 2.18
N LYS A 45 -8.80 3.91 2.00
CA LYS A 45 -8.10 2.83 2.71
C LYS A 45 -6.70 2.70 2.10
N LYS A 46 -5.83 3.59 2.61
CA LYS A 46 -4.42 3.44 2.94
C LYS A 46 -3.61 2.55 1.98
N PRO A 47 -2.57 3.08 1.29
CA PRO A 47 -1.64 2.23 0.56
C PRO A 47 -1.11 1.17 1.53
N GLU A 48 -1.11 -0.05 1.01
CA GLU A 48 -0.84 -1.34 1.62
C GLU A 48 0.32 -1.36 2.62
N ARG A 49 0.08 -0.83 3.83
CA ARG A 49 0.88 -1.08 5.04
C ARG A 49 0.47 -2.44 5.60
N MET A 50 0.55 -3.54 4.84
CA MET A 50 -0.09 -4.80 5.27
C MET A 50 0.85 -5.90 5.77
N ASN A 51 2.14 -5.97 5.40
CA ASN A 51 2.97 -7.10 5.87
C ASN A 51 4.41 -6.78 6.27
N THR A 52 4.96 -5.63 5.89
CA THR A 52 6.38 -5.35 6.11
C THR A 52 6.68 -4.68 7.45
N ASP A 53 5.67 -4.09 8.11
CA ASP A 53 5.82 -3.48 9.46
C ASP A 53 6.15 -4.54 10.53
N ARG A 54 5.77 -5.80 10.29
CA ARG A 54 6.14 -6.95 11.13
C ARG A 54 7.62 -7.30 11.08
N LEU A 55 8.35 -6.86 10.05
CA LEU A 55 9.79 -7.13 9.91
C LEU A 55 10.62 -6.11 10.69
N VAL A 56 10.02 -5.05 11.23
CA VAL A 56 10.73 -4.04 12.04
C VAL A 56 11.13 -4.68 13.38
N GLY A 57 12.43 -4.63 13.69
CA GLY A 57 13.03 -5.29 14.85
C GLY A 57 13.52 -6.72 14.60
N GLU A 58 13.24 -7.32 13.44
CA GLU A 58 13.78 -8.64 13.09
C GLU A 58 15.26 -8.52 12.70
N THR A 59 16.04 -9.56 13.02
CA THR A 59 17.43 -9.66 12.61
C THR A 59 17.51 -10.33 11.24
N ALA A 60 18.26 -9.72 10.33
CA ALA A 60 18.45 -10.21 8.97
C ALA A 60 19.93 -10.49 8.71
N MET A 61 20.21 -11.44 7.83
CA MET A 61 21.57 -11.74 7.40
C MET A 61 21.88 -10.99 6.11
N VAL A 62 23.00 -10.26 6.08
CA VAL A 62 23.44 -9.53 4.89
C VAL A 62 23.92 -10.53 3.83
N THR A 63 23.23 -10.59 2.70
CA THR A 63 23.60 -11.48 1.57
C THR A 63 24.46 -10.76 0.55
N GLU A 64 24.28 -9.46 0.40
CA GLU A 64 25.11 -8.58 -0.42
C GLU A 64 25.61 -7.41 0.43
N PRO A 65 26.90 -7.05 0.32
CA PRO A 65 27.46 -5.97 1.12
C PRO A 65 26.63 -4.70 0.93
N ILE A 66 26.29 -4.05 2.04
CA ILE A 66 25.49 -2.83 2.03
C ILE A 66 26.45 -1.66 2.02
N ASP A 67 26.52 -0.98 0.89
CA ASP A 67 27.35 0.21 0.69
C ASP A 67 26.49 1.47 0.75
N ALA A 68 26.72 2.31 1.76
CA ALA A 68 25.97 3.56 1.94
C ALA A 68 26.12 4.53 0.75
N CYS A 69 27.25 4.49 0.04
CA CYS A 69 27.52 5.30 -1.15
C CYS A 69 26.84 4.76 -2.43
N ALA A 70 26.50 3.47 -2.49
CA ALA A 70 26.04 2.82 -3.72
C ALA A 70 24.52 2.56 -3.74
N ASP A 71 23.79 2.80 -2.64
CA ASP A 71 22.37 2.46 -2.44
C ASP A 71 22.05 0.97 -2.71
N THR A 72 23.08 0.12 -2.77
CA THR A 72 22.99 -1.29 -3.10
C THR A 72 23.28 -2.13 -1.87
N GLY A 73 22.45 -3.15 -1.68
CA GLY A 73 22.51 -4.03 -0.54
C GLY A 73 21.29 -4.93 -0.52
N ALA A 74 21.49 -6.17 -0.09
CA ALA A 74 20.42 -7.14 0.06
C ALA A 74 20.62 -7.93 1.34
N VAL A 75 19.52 -8.14 2.05
CA VAL A 75 19.45 -8.91 3.29
C VAL A 75 18.44 -10.03 3.13
N ARG A 76 18.68 -11.14 3.83
CA ARG A 76 17.75 -12.25 3.91
C ARG A 76 17.02 -12.19 5.24
N VAL A 77 15.70 -12.05 5.17
CA VAL A 77 14.77 -12.01 6.32
C VAL A 77 13.86 -13.22 6.22
N SER A 78 13.84 -14.09 7.23
CA SER A 78 12.98 -15.28 7.26
C SER A 78 12.99 -16.11 5.95
N GLY A 79 14.15 -16.19 5.28
CA GLY A 79 14.33 -16.95 4.03
C GLY A 79 14.11 -16.17 2.72
N VAL A 80 13.52 -14.97 2.78
CA VAL A 80 13.22 -14.10 1.62
C VAL A 80 14.30 -13.03 1.45
N LEU A 81 14.70 -12.75 0.20
CA LEU A 81 15.66 -11.69 -0.13
C LEU A 81 14.95 -10.34 -0.21
N TRP A 82 15.49 -9.35 0.49
CA TRP A 82 15.00 -7.98 0.53
C TRP A 82 16.11 -7.00 0.23
N THR A 83 15.80 -5.92 -0.49
CA THR A 83 16.74 -4.82 -0.70
C THR A 83 16.91 -4.04 0.60
N ALA A 84 18.15 -3.82 1.01
CA ALA A 84 18.47 -3.13 2.26
C ALA A 84 19.44 -1.97 2.05
N LYS A 85 19.24 -0.93 2.85
CA LYS A 85 20.08 0.26 2.91
C LYS A 85 20.53 0.49 4.35
N CYS A 86 21.79 0.90 4.51
CA CYS A 86 22.30 1.25 5.83
C CYS A 86 21.69 2.59 6.28
N ALA A 87 21.09 2.61 7.47
CA ALA A 87 20.52 3.84 8.05
C ALA A 87 21.60 4.78 8.59
N THR A 88 22.73 4.23 9.08
CA THR A 88 23.81 4.97 9.75
C THR A 88 24.90 5.46 8.79
N GLY A 89 24.87 5.04 7.52
CA GLY A 89 25.91 5.37 6.55
C GLY A 89 27.18 4.51 6.63
N GLU A 90 27.21 3.52 7.52
CA GLU A 90 28.32 2.57 7.62
C GLU A 90 28.25 1.48 6.56
N ARG A 91 29.42 1.00 6.12
CA ARG A 91 29.52 -0.17 5.24
C ARG A 91 29.29 -1.44 6.05
N ILE A 92 28.35 -2.28 5.62
CA ILE A 92 28.09 -3.56 6.27
C ILE A 92 28.50 -4.69 5.34
N GLU A 93 29.44 -5.51 5.79
CA GLU A 93 29.94 -6.63 5.01
C GLU A 93 28.94 -7.80 4.92
N LYS A 94 29.08 -8.58 3.84
CA LYS A 94 28.32 -9.81 3.64
C LYS A 94 28.52 -10.79 4.79
N GLY A 95 27.43 -11.38 5.26
CA GLY A 95 27.42 -12.36 6.36
C GLY A 95 27.26 -11.77 7.75
N ARG A 96 27.23 -10.44 7.90
CA ARG A 96 26.89 -9.79 9.17
C ARG A 96 25.38 -9.85 9.44
N HIS A 97 25.03 -9.84 10.71
CA HIS A 97 23.65 -9.70 11.16
C HIS A 97 23.33 -8.22 11.35
N VAL A 98 22.15 -7.83 10.88
CA VAL A 98 21.66 -6.45 10.95
C VAL A 98 20.25 -6.44 11.49
N THR A 99 19.89 -5.40 12.24
CA THR A 99 18.55 -5.21 12.77
C THR A 99 17.80 -4.24 11.86
N ILE A 100 16.57 -4.59 11.49
CA ILE A 100 15.71 -3.73 10.67
C ILE A 100 15.13 -2.62 11.55
N GLU A 101 15.50 -1.37 11.27
CA GLU A 101 15.03 -0.21 12.01
C GLU A 101 13.72 0.35 11.45
N ARG A 102 13.60 0.40 10.12
CA ARG A 102 12.40 0.89 9.44
C ARG A 102 12.23 0.24 8.08
N VAL A 103 10.99 0.20 7.62
CA VAL A 103 10.66 -0.23 6.27
C VAL A 103 10.07 0.92 5.48
N GLU A 104 10.56 1.11 4.25
CA GLU A 104 10.04 2.09 3.32
C GLU A 104 9.71 1.41 1.98
N GLY A 105 8.43 1.02 1.82
CA GLY A 105 7.97 0.29 0.65
C GLY A 105 8.61 -1.10 0.55
N ALA A 106 9.42 -1.31 -0.49
CA ALA A 106 10.18 -2.54 -0.72
C ALA A 106 11.63 -2.48 -0.22
N LYS A 107 12.05 -1.35 0.38
CA LYS A 107 13.40 -1.14 0.91
C LYS A 107 13.41 -1.26 2.44
N LEU A 108 14.35 -2.03 2.97
CA LEU A 108 14.60 -2.15 4.40
C LEU A 108 15.74 -1.21 4.79
N TYR A 109 15.58 -0.50 5.91
CA TYR A 109 16.65 0.27 6.52
C TYR A 109 17.17 -0.50 7.72
N VAL A 110 18.46 -0.79 7.70
CA VAL A 110 19.08 -1.70 8.66
C VAL A 110 20.25 -1.03 9.36
N LYS A 111 20.49 -1.44 10.60
CA LYS A 111 21.64 -1.05 11.42
C LYS A 111 22.45 -2.28 11.81
N PRO A 112 23.78 -2.15 12.02
CA PRO A 112 24.58 -3.24 12.56
C PRO A 112 23.98 -3.72 13.89
N ALA A 113 23.73 -5.03 14.01
CA ALA A 113 23.24 -5.58 15.28
C ALA A 113 24.38 -5.52 16.32
N GLU A 114 24.12 -4.90 17.46
CA GLU A 114 25.10 -4.63 18.53
C GLU A 114 25.48 -5.89 19.32
N MET A 115 24.73 -6.99 19.15
CA MET A 115 24.95 -8.24 19.89
C MET A 115 25.10 -9.45 18.96
N PRO A 116 26.22 -10.21 19.04
CA PRO A 116 26.33 -11.51 18.41
C PRO A 116 25.52 -12.55 19.20
N CYS A 117 24.41 -13.00 18.61
CA CYS A 117 23.72 -14.30 18.75
C CYS A 117 23.80 -15.03 20.11
N GLU A 118 22.67 -15.18 20.81
CA GLU A 118 22.45 -16.34 21.69
C GLU A 118 21.44 -17.27 20.99
N LYS A 119 21.96 -18.26 20.25
CA LYS A 119 21.18 -19.43 19.84
C LYS A 119 21.08 -20.35 21.06
N ALA A 120 19.87 -20.54 21.56
CA ALA A 120 19.53 -21.59 22.53
C ALA A 120 19.55 -22.98 21.90
#